data_AF-A0A2K8SWM0-F1
#
_entry.id   AF-A0A2K8SWM0-F1
#
_cell.length_a   1.000
_cell.length_b   1.000
_cell.length_c   1.000
_cell.angle_alpha   90.00
_cell.angle_beta   90.00
_cell.angle_gamma   90.00
#
_symmetry.space_group_name_H-M   'P 1'
#
loop_
_entity.id
_entity.type
_entity.pdbx_description
1 polymer ?
#
loop_
_entity_poly.entity_id
_entity_poly.type
_entity_poly.pdbx_seq_one_letter_code
_entity_poly.pdbx_strand_id
1 'polypeptide(L)'
;MQLLETLDQGKLFRYSPMQDEQTLLRWGITAQDCEQGMILIDANEPQRRWQGSNAAEEIGRLLPAGSIFVDAYRALPGMKWAGDRFYEQIRDNRYTIFGKRSNTYQSAYCVDGSCN
;
A
#
# COMPACT_ATOMS: atom_id res chain seq x y z
N MET A 1 5.77 -1.14 1.10
CA MET A 1 5.53 -1.22 -0.36
C MET A 1 6.58 -2.03 -1.12
N GLN A 2 7.86 -2.01 -0.74
CA GLN A 2 8.91 -2.79 -1.44
C GLN A 2 8.61 -4.30 -1.57
N LEU A 3 7.97 -4.93 -0.58
CA LEU A 3 7.60 -6.34 -0.68
C LEU A 3 6.55 -6.62 -1.76
N LEU A 4 5.48 -5.81 -1.82
CA LEU A 4 4.44 -5.96 -2.83
C LEU A 4 5.03 -5.78 -4.23
N GLU A 5 5.85 -4.74 -4.38
CA GLU A 5 6.58 -4.45 -5.60
C GLU A 5 7.50 -5.61 -6.02
N THR A 6 8.18 -6.25 -5.06
CA THR A 6 9.04 -7.40 -5.31
C THR A 6 8.24 -8.60 -5.81
N LEU A 7 7.06 -8.84 -5.25
CA LEU A 7 6.20 -9.97 -5.63
C LEU A 7 5.50 -9.75 -6.97
N ASP A 8 4.96 -8.56 -7.18
CA ASP A 8 4.17 -8.20 -8.35
C ASP A 8 5.04 -7.82 -9.56
N GLN A 9 6.21 -7.22 -9.34
CA GLN A 9 7.11 -6.71 -10.39
C GLN A 9 6.39 -5.75 -11.37
N GLY A 10 5.41 -4.99 -10.88
CA GLY A 10 4.60 -4.08 -11.70
C GLY A 10 3.76 -4.80 -12.76
N LYS A 11 3.33 -6.05 -12.54
CA LYS A 11 2.47 -6.77 -13.49
C LYS A 11 1.00 -6.40 -13.31
N LEU A 12 0.54 -6.41 -12.06
CA LEU A 12 -0.83 -6.11 -11.67
C LEU A 12 -0.98 -4.70 -11.10
N PHE A 13 0.05 -4.19 -10.43
CA PHE A 13 -0.03 -2.90 -9.76
C PHE A 13 0.91 -1.86 -10.37
N ARG A 14 0.57 -0.60 -10.14
CA ARG A 14 1.45 0.55 -10.31
C ARG A 14 1.47 1.30 -8.98
N TYR A 15 2.61 1.93 -8.68
CA TYR A 15 2.85 2.47 -7.35
C TYR A 15 3.10 3.98 -7.41
N SER A 16 2.53 4.73 -6.47
CA SER A 16 2.85 6.14 -6.25
C SER A 16 3.04 6.36 -4.75
N PRO A 17 4.08 7.09 -4.32
CA PRO A 17 4.27 7.41 -2.91
C PRO A 17 3.21 8.40 -2.44
N MET A 18 2.84 8.35 -1.17
CA MET A 18 1.84 9.28 -0.60
C MET A 18 2.31 10.75 -0.61
N GLN A 19 3.60 10.98 -0.83
CA GLN A 19 4.20 12.31 -0.96
C GLN A 19 4.09 12.89 -2.38
N ASP A 20 3.64 12.11 -3.36
CA ASP A 20 3.43 12.58 -4.73
C ASP A 20 2.04 13.18 -4.88
N GLU A 21 1.86 14.37 -4.31
CA GLU A 21 0.59 15.10 -4.31
C GLU A 21 0.05 15.33 -5.73
N GLN A 22 0.95 15.57 -6.69
CA GLN A 22 0.54 15.81 -8.07
C GLN A 22 -0.10 14.58 -8.70
N THR A 23 0.46 13.39 -8.49
CA THR A 23 -0.16 12.14 -8.95
C THR A 23 -1.44 11.85 -8.19
N LEU A 24 -1.42 11.97 -6.86
CA LEU A 24 -2.59 11.69 -6.03
C LEU A 24 -3.80 12.57 -6.38
N LEU A 25 -3.58 13.85 -6.68
CA LEU A 25 -4.64 14.76 -7.12
C LEU A 25 -5.30 14.31 -8.43
N ARG A 26 -4.55 13.73 -9.37
CA ARG A 26 -5.12 13.18 -10.62
C ARG A 26 -6.07 12.02 -10.36
N TRP A 27 -5.89 11.31 -9.25
CA TRP A 27 -6.74 10.22 -8.80
C TRP A 27 -7.80 10.65 -7.78
N GLY A 28 -7.94 11.96 -7.52
CA GLY A 28 -8.88 12.49 -6.54
C GLY A 28 -8.58 12.06 -5.10
N ILE A 29 -7.30 11.81 -4.79
CA ILE A 29 -6.82 11.51 -3.43
C ILE A 29 -6.32 12.81 -2.80
N THR A 30 -6.82 13.11 -1.59
CA THR A 30 -6.39 14.24 -0.77
C THR A 30 -5.33 13.82 0.26
N ALA A 31 -4.68 14.79 0.89
CA ALA A 31 -3.78 14.53 2.01
C ALA A 31 -4.49 13.83 3.18
N GLN A 32 -5.76 14.16 3.43
CA GLN A 32 -6.57 13.53 4.47
C GLN A 32 -6.84 12.05 4.17
N ASP A 33 -7.07 11.69 2.90
CA ASP A 33 -7.19 10.30 2.50
C ASP A 33 -5.88 9.52 2.79
N CYS A 34 -4.72 10.16 2.65
CA CYS A 34 -3.45 9.50 2.94
C CYS A 34 -3.23 9.16 4.42
N GLU A 35 -3.99 9.76 5.35
CA GLU A 35 -3.85 9.49 6.79
C GLU A 35 -4.17 8.04 7.16
N GLN A 36 -5.09 7.41 6.42
CA GLN A 36 -5.45 6.02 6.64
C GLN A 36 -4.41 5.03 6.08
N GLY A 37 -3.34 5.55 5.47
CA GLY A 37 -2.30 4.73 4.89
C GLY A 37 -2.71 4.19 3.53
N MET A 38 -2.50 2.89 3.33
CA MET A 38 -2.57 2.21 2.02
C MET A 38 -3.90 2.46 1.32
N ILE A 39 -3.83 2.85 0.05
CA ILE A 39 -4.98 3.03 -0.84
C ILE A 39 -4.74 2.18 -2.08
N LEU A 40 -5.75 1.39 -2.46
CA LEU A 40 -5.81 0.68 -3.73
C LEU A 40 -6.93 1.30 -4.57
N ILE A 41 -6.64 1.61 -5.83
CA ILE A 41 -7.60 2.18 -6.78
C ILE A 41 -7.69 1.26 -7.98
N ASP A 42 -8.92 0.97 -8.44
CA ASP A 42 -9.12 0.37 -9.76
C ASP A 42 -8.86 1.43 -10.84
N ALA A 43 -7.86 1.18 -11.69
CA ALA A 43 -7.47 2.13 -12.74
C ALA A 43 -8.56 2.34 -13.79
N ASN A 44 -9.45 1.35 -14.00
CA ASN A 44 -10.54 1.44 -14.97
C ASN A 44 -11.78 2.10 -14.37
N GLU A 45 -11.96 2.00 -13.06
CA GLU A 45 -13.09 2.56 -12.33
C GLU A 45 -12.61 3.27 -11.04
N PRO A 46 -12.07 4.50 -11.11
CA PRO A 46 -11.42 5.15 -9.97
C PRO A 46 -12.31 5.39 -8.74
N GLN A 47 -13.63 5.31 -8.90
CA GLN A 47 -14.60 5.34 -7.80
C GLN A 47 -14.53 4.08 -6.94
N ARG A 48 -14.09 2.95 -7.53
CA ARG A 48 -13.85 1.69 -6.85
C ARG A 48 -12.45 1.71 -6.24
N ARG A 49 -12.40 2.11 -4.98
CA ARG A 49 -11.18 2.24 -4.19
C ARG A 49 -11.33 1.59 -2.83
N TRP A 50 -10.23 1.05 -2.32
CA TRP A 50 -10.12 0.44 -1.01
C TRP A 50 -9.04 1.13 -0.21
N GLN A 51 -9.20 1.17 1.10
CA GLN A 51 -8.28 1.86 1.98
C GLN A 51 -8.03 1.03 3.24
N GLY A 52 -6.85 1.19 3.79
CA GLY A 52 -6.48 0.55 5.04
C GLY A 52 -6.42 -0.98 4.94
N SER A 53 -7.09 -1.67 5.87
CA SER A 53 -7.21 -3.13 5.86
C SER A 53 -7.89 -3.65 4.60
N ASN A 54 -8.94 -2.98 4.13
CA ASN A 54 -9.67 -3.37 2.93
C ASN A 54 -8.76 -3.33 1.68
N ALA A 55 -7.83 -2.37 1.63
CA ALA A 55 -6.83 -2.33 0.54
C ALA A 55 -5.88 -3.52 0.62
N ALA A 56 -5.39 -3.87 1.82
CA ALA A 56 -4.50 -5.00 2.01
C ALA A 56 -5.19 -6.34 1.66
N GLU A 57 -6.45 -6.50 2.03
CA GLU A 57 -7.27 -7.68 1.71
C GLU A 57 -7.49 -7.79 0.20
N GLU A 58 -7.86 -6.71 -0.47
CA GLU A 58 -8.10 -6.73 -1.91
C GLU A 58 -6.82 -6.98 -2.70
N ILE A 59 -5.67 -6.41 -2.27
CA ILE A 59 -4.35 -6.77 -2.84
C ILE A 59 -4.08 -8.26 -2.67
N GLY A 60 -4.34 -8.81 -1.49
CA GLY A 60 -4.22 -10.25 -1.23
C GLY A 60 -5.11 -11.08 -2.17
N ARG A 61 -6.35 -10.65 -2.42
CA ARG A 61 -7.28 -11.33 -3.33
C ARG A 61 -6.81 -11.32 -4.79
N LEU A 62 -6.18 -10.23 -5.23
CA LEU A 62 -5.75 -10.03 -6.62
C LEU A 62 -4.44 -10.74 -6.97
N LEU A 63 -3.55 -10.97 -5.99
CA LEU A 63 -2.27 -11.63 -6.24
C LEU A 63 -2.45 -13.13 -6.56
N PRO A 64 -1.80 -13.66 -7.60
CA PRO A 64 -1.66 -15.11 -7.77
C PRO A 64 -0.84 -15.64 -6.58
N ALA A 65 -1.41 -16.60 -5.82
CA ALA A 65 -0.92 -17.00 -4.49
C ALA A 65 -1.11 -15.95 -3.37
N GLY A 66 -2.26 -15.28 -3.37
CA GLY A 66 -2.69 -14.24 -2.43
C GLY A 66 -2.45 -14.43 -0.93
N SER A 67 -2.28 -15.68 -0.46
CA SER A 67 -1.91 -15.96 0.94
C SER A 67 -0.54 -15.42 1.30
N ILE A 68 0.45 -15.43 0.40
CA ILE A 68 1.84 -15.05 0.71
C ILE A 68 1.94 -13.58 1.14
N PHE A 69 1.18 -12.69 0.50
CA PHE A 69 1.20 -11.28 0.86
C PHE A 69 0.57 -11.02 2.23
N VAL A 70 -0.59 -11.64 2.48
CA VAL A 70 -1.30 -11.55 3.76
C VAL A 70 -0.45 -12.16 4.88
N ASP A 71 0.16 -13.31 4.63
CA ASP A 71 1.02 -14.02 5.58
C ASP A 71 2.30 -13.23 5.87
N ALA A 72 2.88 -12.55 4.89
CA ALA A 72 4.04 -11.68 5.11
C ALA A 72 3.70 -10.47 5.99
N TYR A 73 2.52 -9.87 5.84
CA TYR A 73 2.05 -8.83 6.77
C TYR A 73 1.79 -9.39 8.18
N ARG A 74 1.25 -10.60 8.29
CA ARG A 74 1.02 -11.30 9.57
C ARG A 74 2.32 -11.71 10.26
N ALA A 75 3.38 -11.98 9.52
CA ALA A 75 4.66 -12.46 10.03
C ALA A 75 5.59 -11.35 10.57
N LEU A 76 5.16 -10.08 10.55
CA LEU A 76 5.97 -8.97 11.06
C LEU A 76 6.26 -9.13 12.56
N PRO A 77 7.54 -9.20 12.96
CA PRO A 77 7.92 -9.48 14.34
C PRO A 77 7.47 -8.34 15.28
N GLY A 78 6.89 -8.71 16.43
CA GLY A 78 6.49 -7.76 17.48
C GLY A 78 5.00 -7.39 17.51
N MET A 79 4.15 -7.93 16.62
CA MET A 79 2.71 -7.64 16.62
C MET A 79 1.85 -8.84 16.98
N LYS A 80 1.01 -8.66 18.00
CA LYS A 80 -0.01 -9.65 18.39
C LYS A 80 -1.23 -9.48 17.47
N TRP A 81 -1.42 -10.47 16.60
CA TRP A 81 -2.49 -10.72 15.63
C TRP A 81 -3.94 -10.79 16.16
N ALA A 82 -4.27 -10.11 17.26
CA ALA A 82 -5.59 -10.20 17.89
C ALA A 82 -6.62 -9.29 17.17
N GLY A 83 -7.16 -9.75 16.04
CA GLY A 83 -8.45 -9.30 15.47
C GLY A 83 -8.46 -8.06 14.57
N ASP A 84 -9.68 -7.67 14.18
CA ASP A 84 -10.09 -6.71 13.11
C ASP A 84 -9.39 -5.34 13.08
N ARG A 85 -8.63 -4.96 14.13
CA ARG A 85 -7.93 -3.68 14.25
C ARG A 85 -6.41 -3.76 14.03
N PHE A 86 -5.90 -4.89 13.54
CA PHE A 86 -4.48 -5.08 13.28
C PHE A 86 -3.90 -4.02 12.33
N TYR A 87 -4.62 -3.69 11.26
CA TYR A 87 -4.17 -2.67 10.32
C TYR A 87 -4.02 -1.30 10.97
N GLU A 88 -4.95 -0.92 11.86
CA GLU A 88 -4.89 0.34 12.61
C GLU A 88 -3.64 0.38 13.49
N GLN A 89 -3.31 -0.72 14.17
CA GLN A 89 -2.10 -0.80 14.99
C GLN A 89 -0.81 -0.65 14.16
N ILE A 90 -0.74 -1.28 12.98
CA ILE A 90 0.38 -1.07 12.04
C ILE A 90 0.46 0.38 11.62
N ARG A 91 -0.67 0.94 11.18
CA ARG A 91 -0.75 2.30 10.65
C ARG A 91 -0.25 3.31 11.69
N ASP A 92 -0.70 3.16 12.93
CA ASP A 92 -0.43 4.09 14.02
C ASP A 92 1.00 3.92 14.58
N ASN A 93 1.59 2.71 14.47
CA ASN A 93 2.95 2.41 14.93
C ASN A 93 3.98 2.26 13.79
N ARG A 94 3.63 2.64 12.55
CA ARG A 94 4.44 2.35 11.36
C ARG A 94 5.89 2.82 11.45
N TYR A 95 6.16 3.94 12.12
CA TYR A 95 7.52 4.45 12.28
C TYR A 95 8.33 3.70 13.33
N THR A 96 7.67 3.09 14.31
CA THR A 96 8.30 2.20 15.28
C THR A 96 8.61 0.85 14.63
N ILE A 97 7.73 0.36 13.75
CA ILE A 97 7.84 -0.95 13.10
C ILE A 97 8.83 -0.92 11.92
N PHE A 98 8.77 0.10 11.06
CA PHE A 98 9.53 0.17 9.81
C PHE A 98 10.63 1.23 9.82
N GLY A 99 10.77 1.97 10.92
CA GLY A 99 11.64 3.14 10.98
C GLY A 99 11.11 4.33 10.18
N LYS A 100 11.77 5.48 10.32
CA LYS A 100 11.59 6.64 9.43
C LYS A 100 12.63 6.59 8.32
N ARG A 101 12.23 6.90 7.10
CA ARG A 101 13.15 7.11 5.98
C ARG A 101 13.35 8.62 5.81
N SER A 102 14.58 9.03 5.50
CA SER A 102 14.89 10.42 5.20
C SER A 102 14.39 10.87 3.83
N ASN A 103 14.23 9.92 2.90
CA ASN A 103 13.82 10.17 1.52
C ASN A 103 12.53 9.41 1.18
N THR A 104 11.68 10.04 0.36
CA THR A 104 10.52 9.39 -0.26
C THR A 104 10.99 8.24 -1.14
N TYR A 105 10.42 7.05 -0.93
CA TYR A 105 10.70 5.91 -1.77
C TYR A 105 9.97 6.06 -3.12
N GLN A 106 10.71 5.97 -4.21
CA GLN A 106 10.17 5.92 -5.56
C GLN A 106 10.23 4.47 -6.04
N SER A 107 9.11 3.96 -6.55
CA SER A 107 9.02 2.62 -7.13
C SER A 107 9.64 2.61 -8.52
N ALA A 108 10.13 1.46 -8.98
CA ALA A 108 10.50 1.26 -10.38
C ALA A 108 9.27 1.13 -11.31
N TYR A 109 8.07 0.92 -10.75
CA TYR A 109 6.84 0.66 -11.51
C TYR A 109 5.78 1.74 -11.22
N CYS A 110 6.11 3.01 -11.47
CA CYS A 110 5.16 4.09 -11.20
C CYS A 110 4.00 4.19 -12.18
N VAL A 111 2.95 4.86 -11.68
CA VAL A 111 1.66 5.05 -12.34
C VAL A 111 1.77 5.75 -13.69
N ASP A 112 2.69 6.70 -13.84
CA ASP A 112 2.84 7.49 -15.07
C ASP A 112 3.98 7.01 -15.97
N GLY A 113 4.65 5.90 -15.62
CA GLY A 113 5.77 5.37 -16.39
C GLY A 113 7.01 6.28 -16.41
N SER A 114 7.05 7.31 -15.55
CA SER A 114 8.20 8.22 -15.43
C SER A 114 9.39 7.64 -14.65
N CYS A 115 9.29 6.36 -14.28
CA CYS A 115 10.28 5.68 -13.46
C CYS A 115 11.43 5.16 -14.30
N ASN A 116 12.65 5.41 -13.81
CA ASN A 116 13.90 4.98 -14.43
C ASN A 116 14.01 3.46 -14.52
#